data_AF-A0A7Y3V4J9-F1
#
_entry.id   AF-A0A7Y3V4J9-F1
#
_cell.length_a   1.000
_cell.length_b   1.000
_cell.length_c   1.000
_cell.angle_alpha   90.00
_cell.angle_beta   90.00
_cell.angle_gamma   90.00
#
_symmetry.space_group_name_H-M   'P 1'
#
loop_
_entity.id
_entity.type
_entity.pdbx_description
1 polymer ?
#
loop_
_entity_poly.entity_id
_entity_poly.type
_entity_poly.pdbx_seq_one_letter_code
_entity_poly.pdbx_strand_id
1 'polypeptide(L)'
;MKFSQRIGKVSATKQLQIESLDDDLKNGLWNGLKLYVLDNLSKYDQYRKDTEFDIFCSILWHHHYKLPIDTIPEYDNRSEQFIRDSFYKGQWYEAYDLLEFVANIDSDSLRIDTHQFKEFCNGIFEREFSGYRFIDDKISPITNENEIEEIENAIAQSGHFSSLIGANIHLKSALEKLSDKKAPDYRNSIKESISAIESVAKVISENAKDSLGAALDKIKGKIKLHTALERGFKQLYGYTSDSDGIRHALMEDHNCDFEDAKYMLVSSSAFINYLIVKADKAGLKLK
;
A
#
# COMPACT_ATOMS: atom_id res chain seq x y z
N MET A 1 -17.75 -1.53 0.60
CA MET A 1 -18.21 -0.42 -0.26
C MET A 1 -19.69 -0.10 0.02
N LYS A 2 -20.00 1.17 0.31
CA LYS A 2 -21.36 1.64 0.65
C LYS A 2 -22.29 1.60 -0.58
N PHE A 3 -23.60 1.48 -0.38
CA PHE A 3 -24.59 1.48 -1.47
C PHE A 3 -24.43 2.70 -2.40
N SER A 4 -24.24 3.89 -1.82
CA SER A 4 -24.05 5.15 -2.54
C SER A 4 -22.86 5.16 -3.51
N GLN A 5 -21.77 4.47 -3.14
CA GLN A 5 -20.60 4.31 -4.01
C GLN A 5 -20.90 3.35 -5.17
N ARG A 6 -21.65 2.26 -4.91
CA ARG A 6 -22.03 1.29 -5.97
C ARG A 6 -22.90 1.91 -7.06
N ILE A 7 -23.73 2.89 -6.72
CA ILE A 7 -24.60 3.59 -7.67
C ILE A 7 -23.98 4.88 -8.23
N GLY A 8 -22.67 5.10 -7.99
CA GLY A 8 -21.92 6.24 -8.54
C GLY A 8 -22.29 7.60 -7.96
N LYS A 9 -22.92 7.66 -6.77
CA LYS A 9 -23.26 8.93 -6.10
C LYS A 9 -22.13 9.49 -5.24
N VAL A 10 -21.16 8.66 -4.88
CA VAL A 10 -19.96 9.03 -4.12
C VAL A 10 -18.78 8.28 -4.74
N SER A 11 -17.58 8.88 -4.72
CA SER A 11 -16.38 8.19 -5.22
C SER A 11 -16.15 6.87 -4.49
N ALA A 12 -15.86 5.83 -5.27
CA ALA A 12 -15.48 4.50 -4.77
C ALA A 12 -13.96 4.35 -4.61
N THR A 13 -13.17 5.29 -5.15
CA THR A 13 -11.71 5.30 -5.04
C THR A 13 -11.28 6.04 -3.77
N LYS A 14 -10.32 5.46 -3.03
CA LYS A 14 -9.54 6.22 -2.05
C LYS A 14 -8.15 6.44 -2.59
N GLN A 15 -7.60 7.60 -2.27
CA GLN A 15 -6.18 7.85 -2.45
C GLN A 15 -5.40 7.12 -1.37
N LEU A 16 -4.15 6.79 -1.70
CA LEU A 16 -3.23 6.20 -0.75
C LEU A 16 -2.95 7.17 0.41
N GLN A 17 -3.00 6.68 1.64
CA GLN A 17 -2.92 7.51 2.85
C GLN A 17 -1.54 7.34 3.52
N ILE A 18 -0.64 8.31 3.32
CA ILE A 18 0.73 8.32 3.87
C ILE A 18 0.90 9.42 4.91
N GLU A 19 0.49 10.64 4.58
CA GLU A 19 0.50 11.78 5.52
C GLU A 19 -0.93 12.16 5.92
N SER A 20 -1.82 11.17 5.94
CA SER A 20 -3.23 11.38 6.21
C SER A 20 -3.86 10.17 6.89
N LEU A 21 -4.98 10.43 7.57
CA LEU A 21 -5.78 9.43 8.27
C LEU A 21 -7.25 9.83 8.15
N ASP A 22 -7.90 9.40 7.07
CA ASP A 22 -9.29 9.69 6.81
C ASP A 22 -10.24 9.00 7.79
N ASP A 23 -11.49 9.45 7.84
CA ASP A 23 -12.45 9.00 8.85
C ASP A 23 -12.71 7.49 8.79
N ASP A 24 -12.81 6.90 7.60
CA ASP A 24 -13.08 5.47 7.46
C ASP A 24 -11.90 4.63 8.00
N LEU A 25 -10.64 5.04 7.76
CA LEU A 25 -9.44 4.42 8.34
C LEU A 25 -9.35 4.67 9.85
N LYS A 26 -9.49 5.93 10.28
CA LYS A 26 -9.44 6.35 11.69
C LYS A 26 -10.44 5.58 12.54
N ASN A 27 -11.69 5.48 12.08
CA ASN A 27 -12.74 4.73 12.76
C ASN A 27 -12.44 3.22 12.84
N GLY A 28 -11.90 2.64 11.77
CA GLY A 28 -11.52 1.23 11.76
C GLY A 28 -10.46 0.91 12.80
N LEU A 29 -9.43 1.75 12.90
CA LEU A 29 -8.33 1.57 13.85
C LEU A 29 -8.78 1.82 15.30
N TRP A 30 -9.62 2.83 15.53
CA TRP A 30 -10.24 3.05 16.84
C TRP A 30 -11.05 1.83 17.29
N ASN A 31 -11.82 1.22 16.39
CA ASN A 31 -12.57 0.00 16.72
C ASN A 31 -11.63 -1.15 17.11
N GLY A 32 -10.43 -1.22 16.53
CA GLY A 32 -9.38 -2.15 16.95
C GLY A 32 -8.96 -1.93 18.40
N LEU A 33 -8.63 -0.68 18.76
CA LEU A 33 -8.31 -0.31 20.15
C LEU A 33 -9.46 -0.64 21.10
N LYS A 34 -10.69 -0.35 20.70
CA LYS A 34 -11.86 -0.60 21.54
C LYS A 34 -12.07 -2.10 21.79
N LEU A 35 -12.13 -2.89 20.72
CA LEU A 35 -12.50 -4.30 20.79
C LEU A 35 -11.40 -5.22 21.33
N TYR A 36 -10.14 -4.97 20.96
CA TYR A 36 -9.04 -5.88 21.32
C TYR A 36 -8.26 -5.42 22.55
N VAL A 37 -8.43 -4.17 22.98
CA VAL A 37 -7.69 -3.59 24.10
C VAL A 37 -8.64 -3.12 25.19
N LEU A 38 -9.36 -2.03 24.97
CA LEU A 38 -10.10 -1.33 26.05
C LEU A 38 -11.25 -2.15 26.64
N ASP A 39 -11.95 -2.95 25.84
CA ASP A 39 -13.05 -3.80 26.31
C ASP A 39 -12.58 -5.11 26.95
N ASN A 40 -11.32 -5.50 26.73
CA ASN A 40 -10.73 -6.70 27.31
C ASN A 40 -10.10 -6.46 28.69
N LEU A 41 -9.85 -5.20 29.06
CA LEU A 41 -9.31 -4.82 30.35
C LEU A 41 -10.41 -4.80 31.41
N SER A 42 -10.21 -5.53 32.51
CA SER A 42 -11.11 -5.44 33.67
C SER A 42 -11.12 -4.03 34.24
N LYS A 43 -12.33 -3.49 34.43
CA LYS A 43 -12.63 -2.18 35.04
C LYS A 43 -13.28 -2.29 36.42
N TYR A 44 -13.44 -3.52 36.91
CA TYR A 44 -14.10 -3.78 38.18
C TYR A 44 -13.24 -4.68 39.04
N ASP A 45 -12.89 -4.19 40.23
CA ASP A 45 -12.32 -5.01 41.29
C ASP A 45 -13.19 -4.90 42.55
N GLN A 46 -13.60 -6.06 43.07
CA GLN A 46 -14.36 -6.18 44.32
C GLN A 46 -13.52 -5.81 45.55
N TYR A 47 -12.19 -5.76 45.43
CA TYR A 47 -11.26 -5.64 46.56
C TYR A 47 -10.42 -4.34 46.59
N ARG A 48 -10.77 -3.33 45.78
CA ARG A 48 -10.07 -2.02 45.70
C ARG A 48 -8.55 -2.12 45.45
N LYS A 49 -8.09 -3.04 44.61
CA LYS A 49 -6.77 -2.94 43.97
C LYS A 49 -6.91 -2.22 42.63
N ASP A 50 -5.80 -1.72 42.13
CA ASP A 50 -5.71 -1.16 40.78
C ASP A 50 -6.20 -2.21 39.77
N THR A 51 -7.21 -1.84 38.98
CA THR A 51 -7.76 -2.70 37.94
C THR A 51 -6.78 -2.82 36.76
N GLU A 52 -7.01 -3.77 35.85
CA GLU A 52 -6.19 -3.88 34.63
C GLU A 52 -6.28 -2.56 33.81
N PHE A 53 -7.45 -1.91 33.83
CA PHE A 53 -7.64 -0.61 33.20
C PHE A 53 -6.87 0.53 33.88
N ASP A 54 -6.78 0.53 35.22
CA ASP A 54 -6.00 1.53 35.97
C ASP A 54 -4.50 1.41 35.70
N ILE A 55 -4.00 0.16 35.65
CA ILE A 55 -2.61 -0.15 35.31
C ILE A 55 -2.32 0.29 33.87
N PHE A 56 -3.21 -0.02 32.93
CA PHE A 56 -3.10 0.41 31.54
C PHE A 56 -3.07 1.94 31.42
N CYS A 57 -3.97 2.66 32.10
CA CYS A 57 -3.98 4.12 32.10
C CYS A 57 -2.69 4.70 32.68
N SER A 58 -2.16 4.12 33.77
CA SER A 58 -0.89 4.54 34.37
C SER A 58 0.28 4.39 33.41
N ILE A 59 0.36 3.25 32.71
CA ILE A 59 1.38 2.98 31.69
C ILE A 59 1.25 3.99 30.55
N LEU A 60 0.03 4.22 30.05
CA LEU A 60 -0.22 5.10 28.92
C LEU A 60 0.09 6.57 29.25
N TRP A 61 -0.33 7.06 30.42
CA TRP A 61 -0.02 8.42 30.88
C TRP A 61 1.48 8.63 31.02
N HIS A 62 2.17 7.71 31.69
CA HIS A 62 3.58 7.88 31.99
C HIS A 62 4.47 7.70 30.75
N HIS A 63 4.23 6.66 29.95
CA HIS A 63 5.14 6.27 28.88
C HIS A 63 4.77 6.84 27.51
N HIS A 64 3.48 6.93 27.17
CA HIS A 64 3.04 7.43 25.87
C HIS A 64 2.74 8.94 25.92
N TYR A 65 1.77 9.37 26.73
CA TYR A 65 1.38 10.78 26.79
C TYR A 65 2.39 11.70 27.51
N LYS A 66 3.30 11.11 28.31
CA LYS A 66 4.26 11.84 29.15
C LYS A 66 3.57 12.84 30.09
N LEU A 67 2.42 12.47 30.64
CA LEU A 67 1.63 13.28 31.56
C LEU A 67 1.82 12.82 33.02
N PRO A 68 1.63 13.72 34.01
CA PRO A 68 1.64 13.33 35.41
C PRO A 68 0.52 12.33 35.74
N ILE A 69 0.83 11.24 36.44
CA ILE A 69 -0.12 10.14 36.75
C ILE A 69 -1.29 10.64 37.62
N ASP A 70 -1.09 11.66 38.45
CA ASP A 70 -2.13 12.30 39.26
C ASP A 70 -3.15 13.11 38.45
N THR A 71 -2.96 13.23 37.13
CA THR A 71 -3.95 13.81 36.20
C THR A 71 -4.87 12.78 35.57
N ILE A 72 -4.69 11.47 35.85
CA ILE A 72 -5.61 10.44 35.38
C ILE A 72 -7.00 10.71 35.98
N PRO A 73 -8.07 10.79 35.16
CA PRO A 73 -9.42 10.99 35.66
C PRO A 73 -9.86 9.88 36.63
N GLU A 74 -10.57 10.27 37.69
CA GLU A 74 -11.09 9.34 38.72
C GLU A 74 -12.09 8.30 38.18
N TYR A 75 -12.75 8.58 37.04
CA TYR A 75 -13.74 7.66 36.48
C TYR A 75 -13.26 7.10 35.14
N ASP A 76 -13.37 5.77 34.98
CA ASP A 76 -12.90 5.06 33.78
C ASP A 76 -13.44 5.61 32.48
N ASN A 77 -14.73 6.02 32.47
CA ASN A 77 -15.36 6.60 31.29
C ASN A 77 -14.71 7.93 30.88
N ARG A 78 -14.17 8.70 31.83
CA ARG A 78 -13.44 9.94 31.57
C ARG A 78 -12.02 9.64 31.06
N SER A 79 -11.36 8.63 31.61
CA SER A 79 -10.03 8.18 31.12
C SER A 79 -10.13 7.61 29.70
N GLU A 80 -11.13 6.77 29.43
CA GLU A 80 -11.39 6.26 28.08
C GLU A 80 -11.76 7.39 27.09
N GLN A 81 -12.57 8.36 27.54
CA GLN A 81 -12.89 9.52 26.71
C GLN A 81 -11.64 10.36 26.39
N PHE A 82 -10.70 10.50 27.33
CA PHE A 82 -9.43 11.17 27.08
C PHE A 82 -8.62 10.45 26.00
N ILE A 83 -8.48 9.13 26.10
CA ILE A 83 -7.78 8.30 25.10
C ILE A 83 -8.45 8.43 23.73
N ARG A 84 -9.79 8.40 23.70
CA ARG A 84 -10.56 8.63 22.47
C ARG A 84 -10.30 10.01 21.88
N ASP A 85 -10.34 11.04 22.71
CA ASP A 85 -10.13 12.41 22.27
C ASP A 85 -8.71 12.63 21.74
N SER A 86 -7.69 12.04 22.38
CA SER A 86 -6.31 12.12 21.89
C SER A 86 -6.19 11.46 20.50
N PHE A 87 -6.81 10.29 20.32
CA PHE A 87 -6.78 9.58 19.04
C PHE A 87 -7.50 10.35 17.93
N TYR A 88 -8.66 10.94 18.20
CA TYR A 88 -9.47 11.61 17.17
C TYR A 88 -9.06 13.05 16.89
N LYS A 89 -8.66 13.81 17.90
CA LYS A 89 -8.32 15.24 17.77
C LYS A 89 -6.83 15.46 17.48
N GLY A 90 -5.99 14.45 17.74
CA GLY A 90 -4.58 14.48 17.42
C GLY A 90 -4.28 14.49 15.93
N GLN A 91 -3.03 14.80 15.60
CA GLN A 91 -2.48 14.66 14.26
C GLN A 91 -2.53 13.20 13.81
N TRP A 92 -2.50 12.97 12.50
CA TRP A 92 -2.61 11.62 11.94
C TRP A 92 -1.56 10.67 12.51
N TYR A 93 -0.33 11.14 12.71
CA TYR A 93 0.79 10.34 13.24
C TYR A 93 0.63 10.02 14.72
N GLU A 94 0.02 10.89 15.53
CA GLU A 94 -0.22 10.63 16.95
C GLU A 94 -1.17 9.43 17.17
N ALA A 95 -2.10 9.22 16.24
CA ALA A 95 -2.93 8.02 16.23
C ALA A 95 -2.11 6.75 15.96
N TYR A 96 -1.13 6.82 15.05
CA TYR A 96 -0.21 5.70 14.80
C TYR A 96 0.74 5.46 15.99
N ASP A 97 1.25 6.52 16.62
CA ASP A 97 2.08 6.41 17.84
C ASP A 97 1.33 5.68 18.96
N LEU A 98 0.04 5.97 19.14
CA LEU A 98 -0.80 5.27 20.13
C LEU A 98 -0.97 3.79 19.77
N LEU A 99 -1.28 3.49 18.50
CA LEU A 99 -1.47 2.11 18.03
C LEU A 99 -0.18 1.30 18.20
N GLU A 100 0.96 1.84 17.78
CA GLU A 100 2.26 1.19 17.91
C GLU A 100 2.62 0.98 19.37
N PHE A 101 2.43 1.99 20.22
CA PHE A 101 2.66 1.86 21.65
C PHE A 101 1.85 0.70 22.26
N VAL A 102 0.54 0.67 21.99
CA VAL A 102 -0.37 -0.35 22.53
C VAL A 102 -0.05 -1.75 21.98
N ALA A 103 0.33 -1.86 20.71
CA ALA A 103 0.73 -3.12 20.09
C ALA A 103 2.03 -3.71 20.68
N ASN A 104 2.82 -2.90 21.37
CA ASN A 104 4.09 -3.26 22.01
C ASN A 104 4.04 -3.21 23.53
N ILE A 105 2.86 -3.07 24.14
CA ILE A 105 2.75 -3.16 25.59
C ILE A 105 3.13 -4.57 26.02
N ASP A 106 4.22 -4.65 26.78
CA ASP A 106 4.69 -5.87 27.42
C ASP A 106 4.44 -5.75 28.93
N SER A 107 3.34 -6.35 29.39
CA SER A 107 2.97 -6.37 30.80
C SER A 107 2.15 -7.61 31.13
N ASP A 108 2.71 -8.48 31.98
CA ASP A 108 2.03 -9.67 32.52
C ASP A 108 0.72 -9.33 33.26
N SER A 109 0.55 -8.07 33.65
CA SER A 109 -0.65 -7.58 34.37
C SER A 109 -1.78 -7.18 33.43
N LEU A 110 -1.58 -7.19 32.11
CA LEU A 110 -2.56 -6.77 31.10
C LEU A 110 -2.91 -7.92 30.18
N ARG A 111 -4.19 -8.27 30.11
CA ARG A 111 -4.69 -9.29 29.17
C ARG A 111 -5.01 -8.68 27.81
N ILE A 112 -3.96 -8.27 27.10
CA ILE A 112 -4.06 -7.74 25.74
C ILE A 112 -3.42 -8.74 24.79
N ASP A 113 -4.21 -9.27 23.84
CA ASP A 113 -3.67 -10.06 22.73
C ASP A 113 -3.13 -9.11 21.66
N THR A 114 -1.86 -8.72 21.82
CA THR A 114 -1.21 -7.79 20.89
C THR A 114 -1.07 -8.36 19.50
N HIS A 115 -0.94 -9.69 19.35
CA HIS A 115 -0.87 -10.34 18.03
C HIS A 115 -2.19 -10.16 17.27
N GLN A 116 -3.30 -10.53 17.90
CA GLN A 116 -4.62 -10.39 17.29
C GLN A 116 -4.98 -8.92 17.01
N PHE A 117 -4.58 -8.00 17.90
CA PHE A 117 -4.71 -6.56 17.66
C PHE A 117 -3.94 -6.10 16.42
N LYS A 118 -2.67 -6.50 16.26
CA LYS A 118 -1.84 -6.19 15.08
C LYS A 118 -2.45 -6.75 13.79
N GLU A 119 -2.91 -8.01 13.80
CA GLU A 119 -3.58 -8.62 12.64
C GLU A 119 -4.84 -7.85 12.25
N PHE A 120 -5.66 -7.47 13.23
CA PHE A 120 -6.86 -6.67 12.98
C PHE A 120 -6.49 -5.31 12.37
N CYS A 121 -5.52 -4.60 12.95
CA CYS A 121 -5.04 -3.33 12.42
C CYS A 121 -4.52 -3.46 10.98
N ASN A 122 -3.75 -4.51 10.66
CA ASN A 122 -3.28 -4.77 9.30
C ASN A 122 -4.43 -4.99 8.30
N GLY A 123 -5.48 -5.72 8.68
CA GLY A 123 -6.68 -5.86 7.86
C GLY A 123 -7.42 -4.53 7.64
N ILE A 124 -7.44 -3.62 8.64
CA ILE A 124 -7.98 -2.27 8.49
C ILE A 124 -7.11 -1.43 7.55
N PHE A 125 -5.79 -1.43 7.74
CA PHE A 125 -4.85 -0.69 6.91
C PHE A 125 -4.99 -1.08 5.44
N GLU A 126 -5.14 -2.36 5.15
CA GLU A 126 -5.36 -2.87 3.79
C GLU A 126 -6.72 -2.44 3.23
N ARG A 127 -7.80 -2.74 3.94
CA ARG A 127 -9.17 -2.41 3.51
C ARG A 127 -9.33 -0.91 3.22
N GLU A 128 -8.67 -0.07 4.01
CA GLU A 128 -8.81 1.38 3.94
C GLU A 128 -7.73 2.08 3.10
N PHE A 129 -6.83 1.32 2.46
CA PHE A 129 -5.78 1.83 1.57
C PHE A 129 -4.78 2.76 2.28
N SER A 130 -4.35 2.35 3.49
CA SER A 130 -3.24 2.96 4.24
C SER A 130 -1.90 2.55 3.64
N GLY A 131 -0.95 3.49 3.64
CA GLY A 131 0.45 3.26 3.28
C GLY A 131 1.28 2.56 4.35
N TYR A 132 0.70 2.20 5.51
CA TYR A 132 1.42 1.59 6.64
C TYR A 132 0.91 0.19 6.99
N ARG A 133 1.77 -0.65 7.58
CA ARG A 133 1.42 -1.93 8.22
C ARG A 133 2.29 -2.17 9.45
N PHE A 134 1.81 -3.00 10.37
CA PHE A 134 2.65 -3.63 11.37
C PHE A 134 3.57 -4.67 10.71
N ILE A 135 4.88 -4.46 10.84
CA ILE A 135 5.97 -5.35 10.43
C ILE A 135 6.98 -5.38 11.59
N ASP A 136 7.29 -6.58 12.09
CA ASP A 136 8.22 -6.76 13.21
C ASP A 136 7.86 -5.84 14.40
N ASP A 137 6.58 -5.88 14.76
CA ASP A 137 5.97 -5.10 15.83
C ASP A 137 5.98 -3.57 15.67
N LYS A 138 6.43 -3.05 14.52
CA LYS A 138 6.44 -1.61 14.20
C LYS A 138 5.51 -1.27 13.06
N ILE A 139 4.84 -0.13 13.17
CA ILE A 139 4.10 0.47 12.06
C ILE A 139 5.13 1.05 11.09
N SER A 140 5.32 0.33 10.00
CA SER A 140 6.24 0.69 8.94
C SER A 140 5.46 1.07 7.68
N PRO A 141 5.93 2.06 6.91
CA PRO A 141 5.38 2.30 5.60
C PRO A 141 5.61 1.05 4.74
N ILE A 142 4.53 0.46 4.23
CA ILE A 142 4.59 -0.58 3.19
C ILE A 142 4.69 0.01 1.79
N THR A 143 4.42 1.30 1.69
CA THR A 143 4.68 2.09 0.50
C THR A 143 6.05 2.69 0.63
N ASN A 144 7.00 2.08 -0.05
CA ASN A 144 8.29 2.70 -0.30
C ASN A 144 8.01 3.99 -1.10
N GLU A 145 8.36 5.15 -0.57
CA GLU A 145 8.20 6.43 -1.29
C GLU A 145 8.84 6.36 -2.68
N ASN A 146 9.95 5.62 -2.82
CA ASN A 146 10.56 5.35 -4.12
C ASN A 146 9.65 4.52 -5.04
N GLU A 147 8.87 3.55 -4.52
CA GLU A 147 7.90 2.78 -5.34
C GLU A 147 6.81 3.70 -5.91
N ILE A 148 6.31 4.63 -5.09
CA ILE A 148 5.30 5.60 -5.52
C ILE A 148 5.91 6.59 -6.51
N GLU A 149 7.05 7.19 -6.16
CA GLU A 149 7.75 8.15 -7.00
C GLU A 149 8.07 7.52 -8.37
N GLU A 150 8.48 6.26 -8.42
CA GLU A 150 8.73 5.56 -9.68
C GLU A 150 7.45 5.43 -10.54
N ILE A 151 6.31 5.09 -9.93
CA ILE A 151 5.01 5.00 -10.63
C ILE A 151 4.57 6.38 -11.11
N GLU A 152 4.60 7.40 -10.24
CA GLU A 152 4.20 8.77 -10.56
C GLU A 152 5.10 9.37 -11.65
N ASN A 153 6.41 9.17 -11.56
CA ASN A 153 7.37 9.60 -12.57
C ASN A 153 7.10 8.89 -13.91
N ALA A 154 6.85 7.57 -13.92
CA ALA A 154 6.52 6.86 -15.15
C ALA A 154 5.22 7.37 -15.80
N ILE A 155 4.20 7.68 -14.99
CA ILE A 155 2.96 8.30 -15.48
C ILE A 155 3.23 9.72 -16.01
N ALA A 156 4.02 10.53 -15.32
CA ALA A 156 4.35 11.89 -15.75
C ALA A 156 5.16 11.89 -17.06
N GLN A 157 6.24 11.10 -17.13
CA GLN A 157 7.12 10.99 -18.30
C GLN A 157 6.36 10.44 -19.51
N SER A 158 5.59 9.37 -19.35
CA SER A 158 4.78 8.82 -20.44
C SER A 158 3.65 9.75 -20.88
N GLY A 159 3.15 10.61 -19.98
CA GLY A 159 2.16 11.63 -20.31
C GLY A 159 2.74 12.87 -21.01
N HIS A 160 4.05 13.09 -20.91
CA HIS A 160 4.74 14.22 -21.52
C HIS A 160 4.87 14.08 -23.05
N PHE A 161 5.04 12.85 -23.54
CA PHE A 161 5.27 12.54 -24.95
C PHE A 161 3.99 12.02 -25.62
N SER A 162 3.57 12.64 -26.72
CA SER A 162 2.37 12.23 -27.47
C SER A 162 2.45 10.79 -28.00
N SER A 163 3.66 10.35 -28.36
CA SER A 163 3.96 9.01 -28.83
C SER A 163 3.87 7.95 -27.73
N LEU A 164 3.91 8.33 -26.44
CA LEU A 164 3.84 7.42 -25.29
C LEU A 164 2.46 7.35 -24.63
N ILE A 165 1.43 7.98 -25.22
CA ILE A 165 0.08 8.01 -24.64
C ILE A 165 -0.49 6.62 -24.34
N GLY A 166 -0.19 5.62 -25.17
CA GLY A 166 -0.60 4.23 -24.93
C GLY A 166 -0.01 3.66 -23.63
N ALA A 167 1.27 3.95 -23.37
CA ALA A 167 1.92 3.54 -22.13
C ALA A 167 1.30 4.25 -20.91
N ASN A 168 0.97 5.54 -21.04
CA ASN A 168 0.30 6.30 -19.99
C ASN A 168 -1.06 5.71 -19.60
N ILE A 169 -1.88 5.37 -20.60
CA ILE A 169 -3.19 4.75 -20.40
C ILE A 169 -3.05 3.42 -19.68
N HIS A 170 -2.12 2.57 -20.13
CA HIS A 170 -1.88 1.27 -19.50
C HIS A 170 -1.36 1.39 -18.05
N LEU A 171 -0.46 2.33 -17.76
CA LEU A 171 0.01 2.57 -16.38
C LEU A 171 -1.12 2.99 -15.44
N LYS A 172 -1.98 3.94 -15.87
CA LYS A 172 -3.14 4.36 -15.07
C LYS A 172 -4.13 3.22 -14.87
N SER A 173 -4.41 2.47 -15.93
CA SER A 173 -5.27 1.28 -15.91
C SER A 173 -4.72 0.17 -14.98
N ALA A 174 -3.40 -0.01 -14.94
CA ALA A 174 -2.75 -0.95 -14.03
C ALA A 174 -2.89 -0.52 -12.56
N LEU A 175 -2.64 0.77 -12.28
CA LEU A 175 -2.79 1.36 -10.95
C LEU A 175 -4.24 1.30 -10.45
N GLU A 176 -5.21 1.61 -11.31
CA GLU A 176 -6.63 1.48 -10.99
C GLU A 176 -7.01 0.04 -10.60
N LYS A 177 -6.53 -0.96 -11.35
CA LYS A 177 -6.80 -2.38 -11.08
C LYS A 177 -6.15 -2.88 -9.79
N LEU A 178 -4.96 -2.36 -9.46
CA LEU A 178 -4.25 -2.67 -8.21
C LEU A 178 -4.98 -2.08 -7.00
N SER A 179 -5.56 -0.89 -7.15
CA SER A 179 -6.16 -0.11 -6.06
C SER A 179 -7.68 -0.29 -5.87
N ASP A 180 -8.32 -1.16 -6.66
CA ASP A 180 -9.75 -1.49 -6.49
C ASP A 180 -9.99 -2.23 -5.16
N LYS A 181 -10.80 -1.62 -4.29
CA LYS A 181 -11.09 -2.13 -2.94
C LYS A 181 -12.04 -3.32 -2.86
N LYS A 182 -12.76 -3.64 -3.93
CA LYS A 182 -13.86 -4.62 -3.94
C LYS A 182 -13.49 -5.88 -4.69
N ALA A 183 -12.83 -5.70 -5.82
CA ALA A 183 -12.37 -6.79 -6.65
C ALA A 183 -11.06 -6.33 -7.27
N PRO A 184 -9.99 -6.23 -6.47
CA PRO A 184 -8.68 -5.94 -7.03
C PRO A 184 -8.40 -6.96 -8.13
N ASP A 185 -7.98 -6.45 -9.28
CA ASP A 185 -7.75 -7.26 -10.46
C ASP A 185 -6.25 -7.36 -10.69
N TYR A 186 -5.56 -7.98 -9.74
CA TYR A 186 -4.11 -8.13 -9.71
C TYR A 186 -3.57 -8.71 -11.01
N ARG A 187 -4.25 -9.74 -11.53
CA ARG A 187 -3.98 -10.34 -12.84
C ARG A 187 -3.98 -9.30 -13.96
N ASN A 188 -5.03 -8.49 -14.09
CA ASN A 188 -5.07 -7.50 -15.16
C ASN A 188 -4.21 -6.27 -14.86
N SER A 189 -3.91 -5.96 -13.59
CA SER A 189 -2.90 -4.95 -13.23
C SER A 189 -1.51 -5.34 -13.78
N ILE A 190 -1.11 -6.60 -13.62
CA ILE A 190 0.13 -7.15 -14.20
C ILE A 190 0.12 -7.05 -15.72
N LYS A 191 -0.98 -7.45 -16.38
CA LYS A 191 -1.09 -7.37 -17.86
C LYS A 191 -0.96 -5.95 -18.38
N GLU A 192 -1.60 -5.00 -17.72
CA GLU A 192 -1.56 -3.58 -18.11
C GLU A 192 -0.16 -3.00 -17.88
N SER A 193 0.50 -3.35 -16.77
CA SER A 193 1.89 -2.95 -16.49
C SER A 193 2.85 -3.36 -17.61
N ILE A 194 2.72 -4.59 -18.11
CA ILE A 194 3.56 -5.11 -19.19
C ILE A 194 3.19 -4.51 -20.55
N SER A 195 1.90 -4.28 -20.78
CA SER A 195 1.43 -3.61 -22.00
C SER A 195 1.93 -2.16 -22.09
N ALA A 196 2.13 -1.50 -20.95
CA ALA A 196 2.79 -0.20 -20.89
C ALA A 196 4.25 -0.27 -21.35
N ILE A 197 5.04 -1.23 -20.86
CA ILE A 197 6.43 -1.43 -21.30
C ILE A 197 6.47 -1.72 -22.80
N GLU A 198 5.61 -2.63 -23.28
CA GLU A 198 5.54 -3.01 -24.69
C GLU A 198 5.23 -1.79 -25.58
N SER A 199 4.33 -0.92 -25.12
CA SER A 199 4.00 0.34 -25.82
C SER A 199 5.21 1.25 -25.95
N VAL A 200 5.99 1.45 -24.87
CA VAL A 200 7.22 2.26 -24.90
C VAL A 200 8.26 1.63 -25.82
N ALA A 201 8.49 0.31 -25.70
CA ALA A 201 9.48 -0.40 -26.49
C ALA A 201 9.18 -0.34 -28.00
N LYS A 202 7.92 -0.48 -28.41
CA LYS A 202 7.46 -0.34 -29.81
C LYS A 202 7.71 1.05 -30.38
N VAL A 203 7.54 2.09 -29.56
CA VAL A 203 7.81 3.47 -29.97
C VAL A 203 9.30 3.66 -30.20
N ILE A 204 10.14 3.19 -29.28
CA ILE A 204 11.61 3.29 -29.39
C ILE A 204 12.15 2.43 -30.55
N SER A 205 11.53 1.28 -30.83
CA SER A 205 11.89 0.41 -31.97
C SER A 205 11.36 0.90 -33.31
N GLU A 206 10.50 1.93 -33.31
CA GLU A 206 9.79 2.48 -34.47
C GLU A 206 8.97 1.43 -35.23
N ASN A 207 8.41 0.44 -34.52
CA ASN A 207 7.61 -0.61 -35.13
C ASN A 207 6.47 -1.10 -34.21
N ALA A 208 5.26 -0.67 -34.51
CA ALA A 208 4.05 -1.00 -33.75
C ALA A 208 3.67 -2.49 -33.72
N LYS A 209 4.24 -3.31 -34.62
CA LYS A 209 3.95 -4.76 -34.70
C LYS A 209 4.90 -5.62 -33.88
N ASP A 210 5.94 -5.04 -33.30
CA ASP A 210 6.93 -5.80 -32.54
C ASP A 210 6.33 -6.33 -31.24
N SER A 211 6.61 -7.57 -30.86
CA SER A 211 6.49 -7.97 -29.46
C SER A 211 7.53 -7.22 -28.62
N LEU A 212 7.35 -7.18 -27.29
CA LEU A 212 8.35 -6.59 -26.38
C LEU A 212 9.75 -7.17 -26.62
N GLY A 213 9.86 -8.50 -26.77
CA GLY A 213 11.15 -9.14 -27.07
C GLY A 213 11.77 -8.70 -28.39
N ALA A 214 10.97 -8.61 -29.46
CA ALA A 214 11.45 -8.15 -30.77
C ALA A 214 11.87 -6.67 -30.75
N ALA A 215 11.14 -5.83 -30.02
CA ALA A 215 11.48 -4.43 -29.82
C ALA A 215 12.82 -4.29 -29.07
N LEU A 216 13.01 -5.04 -27.98
CA LEU A 216 14.26 -5.06 -27.21
C LEU A 216 15.47 -5.47 -28.06
N ASP A 217 15.32 -6.45 -28.94
CA ASP A 217 16.39 -6.85 -29.88
C ASP A 217 16.83 -5.72 -30.80
N LYS A 218 15.87 -4.94 -31.31
CA LYS A 218 16.16 -3.84 -32.23
C LYS A 218 16.78 -2.64 -31.54
N ILE A 219 16.42 -2.37 -30.28
CA ILE A 219 16.88 -1.17 -29.58
C ILE A 219 18.18 -1.40 -28.80
N LYS A 220 18.51 -2.63 -28.38
CA LYS A 220 19.64 -2.89 -27.46
C LYS A 220 20.97 -2.30 -27.90
N GLY A 221 21.28 -2.33 -29.20
CA GLY A 221 22.49 -1.70 -29.74
C GLY A 221 22.44 -0.17 -29.67
N LYS A 222 21.28 0.43 -29.99
CA LYS A 222 21.07 1.88 -29.97
C LYS A 222 21.18 2.45 -28.56
N ILE A 223 20.53 1.80 -27.60
CA ILE A 223 20.49 2.28 -26.20
C ILE A 223 21.66 1.75 -25.35
N LYS A 224 22.63 1.04 -25.93
CA LYS A 224 23.76 0.40 -25.23
C LYS A 224 23.28 -0.46 -24.04
N LEU A 225 22.33 -1.36 -24.31
CA LEU A 225 21.83 -2.32 -23.33
C LEU A 225 22.67 -3.60 -23.40
N HIS A 226 23.22 -4.03 -22.27
CA HIS A 226 24.03 -5.24 -22.20
C HIS A 226 23.18 -6.48 -22.53
N THR A 227 23.71 -7.40 -23.35
CA THR A 227 22.99 -8.59 -23.84
C THR A 227 22.44 -9.45 -22.71
N ALA A 228 23.18 -9.62 -21.61
CA ALA A 228 22.69 -10.40 -20.46
C ALA A 228 21.49 -9.73 -19.78
N LEU A 229 21.50 -8.40 -19.66
CA LEU A 229 20.40 -7.63 -19.06
C LEU A 229 19.16 -7.65 -19.97
N GLU A 230 19.36 -7.51 -21.28
CA GLU A 230 18.29 -7.65 -22.28
C GLU A 230 17.61 -9.02 -22.22
N ARG A 231 18.39 -10.11 -22.12
CA ARG A 231 17.86 -11.46 -21.91
C ARG A 231 17.10 -11.55 -20.59
N GLY A 232 17.59 -10.93 -19.53
CA GLY A 232 16.90 -10.86 -18.24
C GLY A 232 15.51 -10.22 -18.36
N PHE A 233 15.39 -9.05 -19.00
CA PHE A 233 14.10 -8.41 -19.24
C PHE A 233 13.15 -9.26 -20.07
N LYS A 234 13.66 -9.90 -21.14
CA LYS A 234 12.85 -10.82 -21.94
C LYS A 234 12.27 -11.97 -21.14
N GLN A 235 13.06 -12.58 -20.26
CA GLN A 235 12.57 -13.67 -19.42
C GLN A 235 11.57 -13.17 -18.39
N LEU A 236 11.87 -12.05 -17.73
CA LEU A 236 11.02 -11.46 -16.69
C LEU A 236 9.62 -11.11 -17.22
N TYR A 237 9.55 -10.45 -18.39
CA TYR A 237 8.27 -10.03 -18.95
C TYR A 237 7.62 -11.11 -19.84
N GLY A 238 8.42 -12.05 -20.36
CA GLY A 238 7.98 -13.23 -21.08
C GLY A 238 7.19 -14.21 -20.22
N TYR A 239 7.48 -14.28 -18.91
CA TYR A 239 6.76 -15.08 -17.90
C TYR A 239 5.23 -14.86 -17.94
N THR A 240 4.76 -13.66 -18.31
CA THR A 240 3.31 -13.38 -18.38
C THR A 240 2.65 -13.80 -19.69
N SER A 241 3.44 -14.12 -20.71
CA SER A 241 3.01 -14.53 -22.05
C SER A 241 3.11 -16.03 -22.29
N ASP A 242 3.65 -16.79 -21.35
CA ASP A 242 3.77 -18.24 -21.44
C ASP A 242 2.41 -18.94 -21.23
N SER A 243 2.27 -20.19 -21.70
CA SER A 243 1.00 -20.94 -21.64
C SER A 243 0.53 -21.26 -20.21
N ASP A 244 1.47 -21.33 -19.26
CA ASP A 244 1.23 -21.42 -17.81
C ASP A 244 1.28 -20.03 -17.13
N GLY A 245 1.43 -18.97 -17.90
CA GLY A 245 1.52 -17.59 -17.46
C GLY A 245 0.18 -16.87 -17.37
N ILE A 246 0.23 -15.64 -16.84
CA ILE A 246 -0.94 -14.82 -16.50
C ILE A 246 -1.87 -14.55 -17.70
N ARG A 247 -1.41 -14.57 -18.96
CA ARG A 247 -2.27 -14.30 -20.14
C ARG A 247 -3.16 -15.46 -20.60
N HIS A 248 -2.84 -16.73 -20.31
CA HIS A 248 -3.52 -17.90 -20.90
C HIS A 248 -4.28 -18.82 -19.93
N ALA A 249 -4.08 -18.69 -18.62
CA ALA A 249 -4.85 -19.45 -17.64
C ALA A 249 -6.32 -18.95 -17.56
N LEU A 250 -7.21 -19.67 -18.25
CA LEU A 250 -8.67 -19.66 -18.04
C LEU A 250 -9.10 -20.77 -17.06
N MET A 251 -8.17 -21.56 -16.53
CA MET A 251 -8.44 -22.71 -15.67
C MET A 251 -8.23 -22.37 -14.19
N GLU A 252 -9.36 -22.10 -13.55
CA GLU A 252 -9.82 -22.35 -12.18
C GLU A 252 -8.94 -22.25 -10.91
N ASP A 253 -7.61 -22.15 -10.93
CA ASP A 253 -6.89 -21.92 -9.67
C ASP A 253 -5.43 -21.50 -9.89
N HIS A 254 -5.07 -20.24 -9.59
CA HIS A 254 -3.92 -19.82 -8.74
C HIS A 254 -3.49 -18.34 -8.92
N ASN A 255 -3.30 -17.71 -7.74
CA ASN A 255 -2.17 -16.90 -7.23
C ASN A 255 -1.56 -15.80 -8.10
N CYS A 256 -2.24 -14.66 -8.22
CA CYS A 256 -1.52 -13.39 -8.21
C CYS A 256 -2.08 -12.58 -7.05
N ASP A 257 -1.26 -12.31 -6.05
CA ASP A 257 -1.65 -11.50 -4.90
C ASP A 257 -1.29 -10.02 -5.12
N PHE A 258 -1.47 -9.23 -4.08
CA PHE A 258 -1.17 -7.80 -4.12
C PHE A 258 0.32 -7.58 -4.35
N GLU A 259 1.17 -8.38 -3.73
CA GLU A 259 2.62 -8.32 -3.77
C GLU A 259 3.13 -8.53 -5.19
N ASP A 260 2.62 -9.54 -5.90
CA ASP A 260 2.93 -9.81 -7.30
C ASP A 260 2.56 -8.63 -8.21
N ALA A 261 1.34 -8.11 -8.05
CA ALA A 261 0.85 -7.02 -8.89
C ALA A 261 1.56 -5.69 -8.58
N LYS A 262 1.84 -5.42 -7.30
CA LYS A 262 2.62 -4.26 -6.86
C LYS A 262 4.05 -4.34 -7.42
N TYR A 263 4.72 -5.48 -7.24
CA TYR A 263 6.07 -5.68 -7.75
C TYR A 263 6.13 -5.44 -9.26
N MET A 264 5.16 -5.97 -10.01
CA MET A 264 5.11 -5.80 -11.46
C MET A 264 4.86 -4.34 -11.86
N LEU A 265 3.92 -3.64 -11.22
CA LEU A 265 3.63 -2.25 -11.53
C LEU A 265 4.83 -1.34 -11.25
N VAL A 266 5.45 -1.49 -10.09
CA VAL A 266 6.66 -0.75 -9.70
C VAL A 266 7.80 -1.04 -10.67
N SER A 267 8.13 -2.31 -10.88
CA SER A 267 9.25 -2.71 -11.73
C SER A 267 9.05 -2.28 -13.19
N SER A 268 7.80 -2.31 -13.67
CA SER A 268 7.45 -1.82 -15.01
C SER A 268 7.59 -0.32 -15.12
N SER A 269 7.18 0.42 -14.08
CA SER A 269 7.34 1.88 -14.01
C SER A 269 8.82 2.28 -14.04
N ALA A 270 9.64 1.63 -13.21
CA ALA A 270 11.09 1.83 -13.20
C ALA A 270 11.72 1.49 -14.56
N PHE A 271 11.28 0.40 -15.21
CA PHE A 271 11.80 0.03 -16.52
C PHE A 271 11.40 1.03 -17.62
N ILE A 272 10.18 1.56 -17.58
CA ILE A 272 9.72 2.61 -18.49
C ILE A 272 10.57 3.87 -18.31
N ASN A 273 10.76 4.34 -17.08
CA ASN A 273 11.62 5.48 -16.75
C ASN A 273 13.04 5.27 -17.31
N TYR A 274 13.60 4.08 -17.07
CA TYR A 274 14.90 3.70 -17.60
C TYR A 274 14.96 3.73 -19.14
N LEU A 275 13.97 3.16 -19.83
CA LEU A 275 13.92 3.13 -21.29
C LEU A 275 13.81 4.53 -21.90
N ILE A 276 12.98 5.40 -21.31
CA ILE A 276 12.83 6.79 -21.76
C ILE A 276 14.16 7.53 -21.65
N VAL A 277 14.82 7.46 -20.48
CA VAL A 277 16.13 8.10 -20.26
C VAL A 277 17.20 7.55 -21.21
N LYS A 278 17.18 6.23 -21.45
CA LYS A 278 18.11 5.57 -22.37
C LYS A 278 17.87 5.95 -23.83
N ALA A 279 16.61 6.11 -24.25
CA ALA A 279 16.24 6.56 -25.58
C ALA A 279 16.68 8.01 -25.82
N ASP A 280 16.41 8.89 -24.85
CA ASP A 280 16.83 10.30 -24.88
C ASP A 280 18.36 10.43 -25.01
N LYS A 281 19.12 9.74 -24.14
CA LYS A 281 20.60 9.72 -24.22
C LYS A 281 21.16 9.13 -25.51
N ALA A 282 20.38 8.28 -26.20
CA ALA A 282 20.74 7.71 -27.50
C ALA A 282 20.30 8.60 -28.69
N GLY A 283 19.66 9.74 -28.44
CA GLY A 283 19.15 10.65 -29.47
C GLY A 283 17.93 10.09 -30.22
N LEU A 284 17.22 9.12 -29.65
CA LEU A 284 15.99 8.57 -30.22
C LEU A 284 14.83 9.51 -29.90
N LYS A 285 14.16 10.04 -30.92
CA LYS A 285 13.11 11.06 -30.74
C LYS A 285 11.80 10.44 -30.26
N LEU A 286 11.48 10.67 -29.00
CA LEU A 286 10.12 10.55 -28.48
C LEU A 286 9.36 11.84 -28.85
N LYS A 287 8.24 11.70 -29.55
CA LYS A 287 7.37 12.81 -29.95
C LYS A 287 6.23 12.98 -28.96
#